data_AF-A0A0D2RDN5-F1
#
_entry.id   AF-A0A0D2RDN5-F1
#
_cell.length_a   1.000
_cell.length_b   1.000
_cell.length_c   1.000
_cell.angle_alpha   90.00
_cell.angle_beta   90.00
_cell.angle_gamma   90.00
#
_symmetry.space_group_name_H-M   'P 1'
#
loop_
_entity.id
_entity.type
_entity.pdbx_description
1 polymer ?
#
loop_
_entity_poly.entity_id
_entity_poly.type
_entity_poly.pdbx_seq_one_letter_code
_entity_poly.pdbx_strand_id
1 'polypeptide(L)'
;MDVAMIMDRMAVKKAVQCGNVEDAIEKVNDLNPEILDTNPELFFHLQQQRLIELIRNEKIEEALEFAQEELAPRGEENQSFLEELERTVSLLVFKDVSNCPVRELLDISQRLKTANEVNAAILTSQSHEKDPKLHSLLKMLIWAQNQLDEKATYPRIKDFLKATLENPAV
;
A
#
# COMPACT_ATOMS: atom_id res chain seq x y z
N MET A 1 -3.15 9.45 -17.20
CA MET A 1 -2.22 8.94 -16.16
C MET A 1 -0.92 9.68 -16.37
N ASP A 2 -0.45 10.42 -15.37
CA ASP A 2 0.75 11.26 -15.48
C ASP A 2 1.99 10.38 -15.69
N VAL A 3 2.89 10.80 -16.58
CA VAL A 3 4.14 10.07 -16.90
C VAL A 3 5.06 10.04 -15.68
N ALA A 4 5.04 11.09 -14.85
CA ALA A 4 5.81 11.14 -13.60
C ALA A 4 5.37 10.02 -12.62
N MET A 5 4.06 9.88 -12.40
CA MET A 5 3.51 8.83 -11.53
C MET A 5 3.84 7.39 -12.00
N ILE A 6 3.97 7.21 -13.32
CA ILE A 6 4.37 5.93 -13.91
C ILE A 6 5.86 5.64 -13.61
N MET A 7 6.71 6.67 -13.69
CA MET A 7 8.14 6.56 -13.39
C MET A 7 8.38 6.27 -11.91
N ASP A 8 7.69 6.95 -11.01
CA ASP A 8 7.86 6.77 -9.56
C ASP A 8 7.46 5.36 -9.13
N ARG A 9 6.30 4.87 -9.61
CA ARG A 9 5.87 3.49 -9.36
C ARG A 9 6.86 2.46 -9.91
N MET A 10 7.43 2.71 -11.09
CA MET A 10 8.47 1.83 -11.66
C MET A 10 9.75 1.85 -10.81
N ALA A 11 10.13 3.01 -10.25
CA ALA A 11 11.28 3.12 -9.37
C ALA A 11 11.10 2.28 -8.09
N VAL A 12 9.94 2.38 -7.44
CA VAL A 12 9.61 1.54 -6.26
C VAL A 12 9.69 0.05 -6.62
N LYS A 13 9.01 -0.35 -7.70
CA LYS A 13 8.98 -1.75 -8.14
C LYS A 13 10.41 -2.28 -8.38
N LYS A 14 11.25 -1.46 -9.03
CA LYS A 14 12.64 -1.80 -9.32
C LYS A 14 13.47 -1.93 -8.04
N ALA A 15 13.27 -1.05 -7.05
CA ALA A 15 13.96 -1.11 -5.77
C ALA A 15 13.72 -2.47 -5.06
N VAL A 16 12.45 -2.90 -4.97
CA VAL A 16 12.10 -4.24 -4.42
C VAL A 16 12.73 -5.38 -5.23
N GLN A 17 12.66 -5.32 -6.56
CA GLN A 17 13.24 -6.34 -7.45
C GLN A 17 14.76 -6.49 -7.30
N CYS A 18 15.45 -5.38 -7.03
CA CYS A 18 16.89 -5.37 -6.78
C CYS A 18 17.26 -5.82 -5.36
N GLY A 19 16.29 -6.00 -4.45
CA GLY A 19 16.53 -6.29 -3.04
C GLY A 19 16.80 -5.06 -2.17
N ASN A 20 16.62 -3.85 -2.70
CA ASN A 20 16.73 -2.60 -1.93
C ASN A 20 15.38 -2.26 -1.31
N VAL A 21 14.97 -3.05 -0.32
CA VAL A 21 13.63 -2.92 0.29
C VAL A 21 13.47 -1.64 1.10
N GLU A 22 14.53 -1.17 1.75
CA GLU A 22 14.53 0.09 2.52
C GLU A 22 14.25 1.30 1.62
N ASP A 23 14.95 1.39 0.48
CA ASP A 23 14.70 2.41 -0.56
C ASP A 23 13.29 2.29 -1.14
N ALA A 24 12.75 1.07 -1.27
CA ALA A 24 11.37 0.89 -1.69
C ALA A 24 10.37 1.45 -0.66
N ILE A 25 10.58 1.20 0.64
CA ILE A 25 9.72 1.70 1.72
C ILE A 25 9.76 3.23 1.76
N GLU A 26 10.95 3.83 1.70
CA GLU A 26 11.11 5.29 1.65
C GLU A 26 10.34 5.90 0.48
N LYS A 27 10.52 5.35 -0.74
CA LYS A 27 9.81 5.83 -1.93
C LYS A 27 8.30 5.63 -1.87
N VAL A 28 7.81 4.56 -1.23
CA VAL A 28 6.36 4.36 -1.03
C VAL A 28 5.81 5.46 -0.13
N ASN A 29 6.50 5.76 0.98
CA ASN A 29 6.09 6.81 1.91
C ASN A 29 6.16 8.21 1.27
N ASP A 30 7.18 8.49 0.46
CA ASP A 30 7.30 9.73 -0.32
C ASP A 30 6.13 9.89 -1.32
N LEU A 31 5.68 8.78 -1.91
CA LEU A 31 4.56 8.79 -2.85
C LEU A 31 3.22 9.01 -2.15
N ASN A 32 2.98 8.24 -1.08
CA ASN A 32 1.83 8.43 -0.21
C ASN A 32 2.07 7.69 1.13
N PRO A 33 2.22 8.41 2.25
CA PRO A 33 2.50 7.81 3.56
C PRO A 33 1.35 6.90 4.04
N GLU A 34 0.12 7.15 3.60
CA GLU A 34 -1.04 6.35 4.02
C GLU A 34 -1.03 4.93 3.45
N ILE A 35 -0.25 4.64 2.39
CA ILE A 35 -0.25 3.30 1.75
C ILE A 35 0.14 2.22 2.75
N LEU A 36 1.20 2.46 3.53
CA LEU A 36 1.70 1.49 4.50
C LEU A 36 0.89 1.51 5.80
N ASP A 37 0.43 2.69 6.22
CA ASP A 37 -0.42 2.85 7.42
C ASP A 37 -1.76 2.14 7.28
N THR A 38 -2.34 2.14 6.08
CA THR A 38 -3.66 1.52 5.81
C THR A 38 -3.57 0.06 5.38
N ASN A 39 -2.35 -0.47 5.17
CA ASN A 39 -2.15 -1.84 4.71
C ASN A 39 -1.06 -2.56 5.53
N PRO A 40 -1.41 -3.07 6.73
CA PRO A 40 -0.45 -3.75 7.61
C PRO A 40 0.11 -5.04 7.00
N GLU A 41 -0.64 -5.72 6.12
CA GLU A 41 -0.19 -6.92 5.41
C GLU A 41 0.94 -6.58 4.42
N LEU A 42 0.76 -5.54 3.61
CA LEU A 42 1.82 -5.07 2.71
C LEU A 42 3.08 -4.67 3.46
N PHE A 43 2.91 -3.93 4.57
CA PHE A 43 4.05 -3.55 5.40
C PHE A 43 4.77 -4.78 5.94
N PHE A 44 4.02 -5.77 6.44
CA PHE A 44 4.61 -7.02 6.92
C PHE A 44 5.38 -7.74 5.81
N HIS A 45 4.83 -7.91 4.61
CA HIS A 45 5.54 -8.56 3.50
C HIS A 45 6.80 -7.79 3.06
N LEU A 46 6.78 -6.46 3.10
CA LEU A 46 7.98 -5.64 2.87
C LEU A 46 9.05 -5.92 3.93
N GLN A 47 8.70 -5.90 5.22
CA GLN A 47 9.65 -6.19 6.29
C GLN A 47 10.15 -7.64 6.24
N GLN A 48 9.29 -8.60 5.92
CA GLN A 48 9.68 -9.99 5.69
C GLN A 48 10.66 -10.09 4.51
N GLN A 49 10.42 -9.37 3.40
CA GLN A 49 11.36 -9.31 2.29
C GLN A 49 12.71 -8.72 2.74
N ARG A 50 12.72 -7.67 3.56
CA ARG A 50 13.94 -7.09 4.14
C ARG A 50 14.71 -8.12 4.98
N LEU A 51 14.02 -8.90 5.81
CA LEU A 51 14.62 -10.01 6.56
C LEU A 51 15.26 -11.04 5.61
N ILE A 52 14.56 -11.44 4.54
CA ILE A 52 15.09 -12.34 3.51
C ILE A 52 16.36 -11.77 2.87
N GLU A 53 16.42 -10.46 2.60
CA GLU A 53 17.63 -9.83 2.06
C GLU A 53 18.80 -9.82 3.06
N LEU A 54 18.55 -9.62 4.35
CA LEU A 54 19.59 -9.74 5.38
C LEU A 54 20.15 -11.17 5.43
N ILE A 55 19.28 -12.17 5.38
CA ILE A 55 19.66 -13.58 5.34
C ILE A 55 20.47 -13.89 4.07
N ARG A 56 20.02 -13.41 2.90
CA ARG A 56 20.71 -13.62 1.61
C ARG A 56 22.11 -12.99 1.59
N ASN A 57 22.30 -11.90 2.32
CA ASN A 57 23.59 -11.21 2.44
C ASN A 57 24.47 -11.75 3.59
N GLU A 58 24.10 -12.90 4.19
CA GLU A 58 24.81 -13.53 5.30
C GLU A 58 24.92 -12.66 6.57
N LYS A 59 24.04 -11.66 6.72
CA LYS A 59 23.98 -10.76 7.87
C LYS A 59 23.10 -11.35 8.97
N ILE A 60 23.54 -12.48 9.52
CA ILE A 60 22.72 -13.31 10.42
C ILE A 60 22.37 -12.60 11.73
N GLU A 61 23.31 -11.87 12.33
CA GLU A 61 23.08 -11.13 13.57
C GLU A 61 22.06 -10.01 13.37
N GLU A 62 22.23 -9.19 12.33
CA GLU A 62 21.29 -8.12 11.95
C GLU A 62 19.90 -8.70 11.62
N ALA A 63 19.84 -9.84 10.93
CA ALA A 63 18.59 -10.52 10.60
C ALA A 63 17.83 -10.97 11.86
N LEU A 64 18.54 -11.53 12.84
CA LEU A 64 17.95 -12.04 14.06
C LEU A 64 17.44 -10.90 14.95
N GLU A 65 18.23 -9.85 15.11
CA GLU A 65 17.84 -8.64 15.83
C GLU A 65 16.59 -8.01 15.20
N PHE A 66 16.62 -7.81 13.87
CA PHE A 66 15.47 -7.26 13.14
C PHE A 66 14.21 -8.13 13.25
N ALA A 67 14.34 -9.45 13.17
CA ALA A 67 13.19 -10.36 13.33
C ALA A 67 12.55 -10.25 14.73
N GLN A 68 13.38 -10.07 15.76
CA GLN A 68 12.91 -9.94 17.15
C GLN A 68 12.28 -8.59 17.44
N GLU A 69 12.89 -7.50 16.99
CA GLU A 69 12.42 -6.14 17.30
C GLU A 69 11.21 -5.72 16.46
N GLU A 70 11.16 -6.10 15.18
CA GLU A 70 10.22 -5.52 14.22
C GLU A 70 9.11 -6.49 13.80
N LEU A 71 9.44 -7.77 13.60
CA LEU A 71 8.52 -8.77 13.05
C LEU A 71 7.83 -9.61 14.13
N ALA A 72 8.52 -9.98 15.22
CA ALA A 72 7.96 -10.81 16.27
C ALA A 72 6.71 -10.20 16.93
N PRO A 73 6.68 -8.90 17.32
CA PRO A 73 5.48 -8.29 17.90
C PRO A 73 4.26 -8.37 16.97
N ARG A 74 4.48 -8.28 15.65
CA ARG A 74 3.41 -8.38 14.64
C ARG A 74 2.91 -9.81 14.46
N GLY A 75 3.79 -10.80 14.63
CA GLY A 75 3.42 -12.21 14.64
C GLY A 75 2.56 -12.57 15.86
N GLU A 76 2.83 -11.99 17.02
CA GLU A 76 2.01 -12.20 18.22
C GLU A 76 0.57 -11.71 18.06
N GLU A 77 0.36 -10.64 17.29
CA GLU A 77 -0.96 -10.07 17.00
C GLU A 77 -1.70 -10.79 15.86
N ASN A 78 -0.99 -11.51 14.99
CA ASN A 78 -1.56 -12.16 13.81
C ASN A 78 -0.90 -13.51 13.51
N GLN A 79 -1.69 -14.58 13.69
CA GLN A 79 -1.26 -15.97 13.47
C GLN A 79 -0.69 -16.22 12.07
N SER A 80 -1.25 -15.60 11.02
CA SER A 80 -0.75 -15.78 9.65
C SER A 80 0.64 -15.18 9.49
N PHE A 81 0.90 -14.04 10.14
CA PHE A 81 2.22 -13.40 10.13
C PHE A 81 3.23 -14.22 10.92
N LEU A 82 2.81 -14.83 12.03
CA LEU A 82 3.68 -15.72 12.80
C LEU A 82 4.13 -16.93 11.97
N GLU A 83 3.21 -17.61 11.29
CA GLU A 83 3.54 -18.75 10.42
C GLU A 83 4.52 -18.37 9.30
N GLU A 84 4.33 -17.18 8.72
CA GLU A 84 5.21 -16.64 7.69
C GLU A 84 6.60 -16.23 8.23
N LEU A 85 6.65 -15.69 9.44
CA LEU A 85 7.89 -15.35 10.13
C LEU A 85 8.67 -16.61 10.49
N GLU A 86 8.03 -17.63 11.07
CA GLU A 86 8.63 -18.92 11.40
C GLU A 86 9.24 -19.58 10.16
N ARG A 87 8.50 -19.57 9.04
CA ARG A 87 9.02 -20.03 7.74
C ARG A 87 10.27 -19.25 7.36
N THR A 88 10.27 -17.93 7.45
CA THR A 88 11.43 -17.11 7.06
C THR A 88 12.64 -17.35 7.96
N VAL A 89 12.45 -17.36 9.28
CA VAL A 89 13.51 -17.60 10.27
C VAL A 89 14.07 -19.02 10.16
N SER A 90 13.28 -20.00 9.69
CA SER A 90 13.78 -21.35 9.44
C SER A 90 14.98 -21.37 8.46
N LEU A 91 15.09 -20.40 7.54
CA LEU A 91 16.25 -20.25 6.65
C LEU A 91 17.57 -20.10 7.43
N LEU A 92 17.54 -19.53 8.63
CA LEU A 92 18.71 -19.35 9.50
C LEU A 92 19.15 -20.66 10.18
N VAL A 93 18.24 -21.62 10.32
CA VAL A 93 18.49 -22.88 11.03
C VAL A 93 19.19 -23.91 10.12
N PHE A 94 18.93 -23.85 8.82
CA PHE A 94 19.52 -24.77 7.85
C PHE A 94 20.91 -24.29 7.41
N LYS A 95 21.95 -25.08 7.73
CA LYS A 95 23.33 -24.82 7.29
C LYS A 95 23.51 -24.91 5.76
N ASP A 96 22.67 -25.71 5.11
CA ASP A 96 22.63 -25.85 3.65
C ASP A 96 21.24 -25.47 3.15
N VAL A 97 21.17 -24.32 2.48
CA VAL A 97 19.96 -23.75 1.88
C VAL A 97 19.33 -24.72 0.88
N SER A 98 20.12 -25.58 0.23
CA SER A 98 19.64 -26.54 -0.77
C SER A 98 18.64 -27.55 -0.19
N ASN A 99 18.80 -27.88 1.11
CA ASN A 99 17.96 -28.80 1.87
C ASN A 99 16.86 -28.09 2.66
N CYS A 100 16.79 -26.77 2.59
CA CYS A 100 15.78 -26.00 3.30
C CYS A 100 14.41 -26.15 2.59
N PRO A 101 13.34 -26.52 3.31
CA PRO A 101 12.01 -26.70 2.73
C PRO A 101 11.37 -25.40 2.24
N VAL A 102 11.93 -24.24 2.63
CA VAL A 102 11.43 -22.90 2.28
C VAL A 102 12.42 -22.11 1.41
N ARG A 103 13.34 -22.80 0.72
CA ARG A 103 14.36 -22.16 -0.12
C ARG A 103 13.78 -21.26 -1.22
N GLU A 104 12.53 -21.48 -1.61
CA GLU A 104 11.80 -20.64 -2.57
C GLU A 104 11.68 -19.18 -2.13
N LEU A 105 11.75 -18.90 -0.82
CA LEU A 105 11.79 -17.53 -0.30
C LEU A 105 13.04 -16.77 -0.75
N LEU A 106 14.12 -17.49 -1.08
CA LEU A 106 15.35 -16.91 -1.62
C LEU A 106 15.33 -16.80 -3.15
N ASP A 107 14.27 -17.23 -3.83
CA ASP A 107 14.13 -17.07 -5.28
C ASP A 107 13.76 -15.62 -5.66
N ILE A 108 14.05 -15.26 -6.91
CA ILE A 108 13.64 -13.98 -7.49
C ILE A 108 12.11 -13.84 -7.53
N SER A 109 11.36 -14.95 -7.61
CA SER A 109 9.91 -14.98 -7.57
C SER A 109 9.35 -14.34 -6.31
N GLN A 110 10.04 -14.50 -5.17
CA GLN A 110 9.60 -13.88 -3.91
C GLN A 110 9.70 -12.35 -3.99
N ARG A 111 10.82 -11.81 -4.50
CA ARG A 111 10.95 -10.36 -4.76
C ARG A 111 9.89 -9.87 -5.74
N LEU A 112 9.59 -10.65 -6.79
CA LEU A 112 8.57 -10.29 -7.78
C LEU A 112 7.17 -10.25 -7.17
N LYS A 113 6.84 -11.18 -6.27
CA LYS A 113 5.57 -11.20 -5.54
C LYS A 113 5.41 -9.91 -4.75
N THR A 114 6.36 -9.61 -3.86
CA THR A 114 6.36 -8.38 -3.03
C THR A 114 6.31 -7.13 -3.90
N ALA A 115 7.10 -7.07 -4.98
CA ALA A 115 7.10 -5.94 -5.90
C ALA A 115 5.75 -5.72 -6.61
N ASN A 116 5.01 -6.80 -6.89
CA ASN A 116 3.68 -6.71 -7.50
C ASN A 116 2.63 -6.25 -6.48
N GLU A 117 2.71 -6.69 -5.22
CA GLU A 117 1.83 -6.24 -4.14
C GLU A 117 2.00 -4.74 -3.88
N VAL A 118 3.24 -4.26 -3.76
CA VAL A 118 3.54 -2.83 -3.62
C VAL A 118 3.00 -2.04 -4.82
N ASN A 119 3.24 -2.51 -6.04
CA ASN A 119 2.76 -1.87 -7.25
C ASN A 119 1.22 -1.81 -7.30
N ALA A 120 0.52 -2.85 -6.83
CA ALA A 120 -0.93 -2.87 -6.74
C ALA A 120 -1.44 -1.87 -5.70
N ALA A 121 -0.80 -1.78 -4.52
CA ALA A 121 -1.18 -0.83 -3.49
C ALA A 121 -1.00 0.63 -3.93
N ILE A 122 0.10 0.96 -4.62
CA ILE A 122 0.32 2.29 -5.22
C ILE A 122 -0.76 2.60 -6.26
N LEU A 123 -1.11 1.63 -7.12
CA LEU A 123 -2.18 1.83 -8.10
C LEU A 123 -3.52 2.10 -7.43
N THR A 124 -3.82 1.35 -6.38
CA THR A 124 -5.04 1.51 -5.59
C THR A 124 -5.08 2.90 -4.97
N SER A 125 -4.03 3.35 -4.29
CA SER A 125 -4.01 4.69 -3.67
C SER A 125 -4.14 5.83 -4.71
N GLN A 126 -3.44 5.72 -5.85
CA GLN A 126 -3.56 6.66 -6.98
C GLN A 126 -4.93 6.62 -7.67
N SER A 127 -5.70 5.55 -7.49
CA SER A 127 -7.06 5.42 -8.00
C SER A 127 -8.07 6.07 -7.05
N HIS A 128 -7.80 6.05 -5.74
CA HIS A 128 -8.66 6.70 -4.73
C HIS A 128 -8.58 8.22 -4.80
N GLU A 129 -7.44 8.81 -5.19
CA GLU A 129 -7.37 10.25 -5.50
C GLU A 129 -8.26 10.66 -6.70
N LYS A 130 -8.61 9.70 -7.56
CA LYS A 130 -9.35 9.92 -8.81
C LYS A 130 -10.84 9.64 -8.72
N ASP A 131 -11.40 9.37 -7.53
CA ASP A 131 -12.83 9.50 -7.39
C ASP A 131 -13.14 10.99 -7.64
N PRO A 132 -13.83 11.35 -8.74
CA PRO A 132 -13.90 12.75 -9.13
C PRO A 132 -14.63 13.49 -8.01
N LYS A 133 -13.89 14.31 -7.25
CA LYS A 133 -14.45 15.15 -6.19
C LYS A 133 -15.67 15.93 -6.69
N LEU A 134 -15.68 16.28 -7.99
CA LEU A 134 -16.82 16.86 -8.66
C LEU A 134 -18.08 15.99 -8.59
N HIS A 135 -18.00 14.68 -8.83
CA HIS A 135 -19.14 13.76 -8.74
C HIS A 135 -19.70 13.65 -7.32
N SER A 136 -18.83 13.54 -6.31
CA SER A 136 -19.27 13.49 -4.92
C SER A 136 -19.85 14.83 -4.44
N LEU A 137 -19.24 15.95 -4.83
CA LEU A 137 -19.76 17.30 -4.57
C LEU A 137 -21.09 17.55 -5.29
N LEU A 138 -21.26 17.10 -6.52
CA LEU A 138 -22.52 17.20 -7.26
C LEU A 138 -23.63 16.39 -6.57
N LYS A 139 -23.34 15.15 -6.12
CA LYS A 139 -24.29 14.36 -5.34
C LYS A 139 -24.68 15.05 -4.04
N MET A 140 -23.71 15.63 -3.33
CA MET A 140 -23.94 16.35 -2.08
C MET A 140 -24.78 17.61 -2.30
N LEU A 141 -24.51 18.36 -3.37
CA LEU A 141 -25.30 19.52 -3.78
C LEU A 141 -26.74 19.13 -4.09
N ILE A 142 -26.94 18.08 -4.90
CA ILE A 142 -28.29 17.58 -5.23
C ILE A 142 -29.04 17.15 -3.96
N TRP A 143 -28.37 16.40 -3.08
CA TRP A 143 -28.94 15.98 -1.81
C TRP A 143 -29.35 17.17 -0.94
N ALA A 144 -28.47 18.16 -0.77
CA ALA A 144 -28.75 19.35 0.03
C ALA A 144 -29.93 20.16 -0.52
N GLN A 145 -30.01 20.30 -1.85
CA GLN A 145 -31.14 20.95 -2.52
C GLN A 145 -32.45 20.19 -2.27
N ASN A 146 -32.46 18.86 -2.39
CA ASN A 146 -33.66 18.06 -2.10
C ASN A 146 -34.10 18.16 -0.63
N GLN A 147 -33.16 18.21 0.32
CA GLN A 147 -33.48 18.41 1.74
C GLN A 147 -34.06 19.80 2.04
N LEU A 148 -33.67 20.81 1.25
CA LEU A 148 -34.18 22.17 1.36
C LEU A 148 -35.54 22.35 0.68
N ASP A 149 -35.82 21.61 -0.40
CA ASP A 149 -37.10 21.66 -1.12
C ASP A 149 -38.31 21.38 -0.19
N GLU A 150 -38.12 20.55 0.86
CA GLU A 150 -39.15 20.26 1.86
C GLU A 150 -39.29 21.33 2.96
N LYS A 151 -38.32 22.24 3.10
CA LYS A 151 -38.17 23.09 4.30
C LYS A 151 -38.17 24.59 4.03
N ALA A 152 -37.77 25.02 2.83
CA ALA A 152 -37.61 26.43 2.52
C ALA A 152 -37.75 26.71 1.02
N THR A 153 -38.12 27.94 0.71
CA THR A 153 -38.04 28.50 -0.64
C THR A 153 -36.66 29.14 -0.79
N TYR A 154 -35.84 28.64 -1.71
CA TYR A 154 -34.44 29.07 -1.86
C TYR A 154 -33.97 29.04 -3.33
N PRO A 155 -32.93 29.81 -3.69
CA PRO A 155 -32.36 29.78 -5.04
C PRO A 155 -31.66 28.44 -5.34
N ARG A 156 -31.96 27.84 -6.50
CA ARG A 156 -31.49 26.50 -6.89
C ARG A 156 -30.55 26.54 -8.09
N ILE A 157 -29.53 25.69 -8.09
CA ILE A 157 -28.73 25.40 -9.29
C ILE A 157 -29.43 24.28 -10.07
N LYS A 158 -29.92 24.61 -11.28
CA LYS A 158 -30.51 23.66 -12.23
C LYS A 158 -29.55 23.31 -13.37
N ASP A 159 -28.80 24.29 -13.85
CA ASP A 159 -27.74 24.11 -14.84
C ASP A 159 -26.37 24.01 -14.15
N PHE A 160 -25.89 22.77 -14.01
CA PHE A 160 -24.58 22.50 -13.39
C PHE A 160 -23.39 22.95 -14.25
N LEU A 161 -23.58 23.20 -15.56
CA LEU A 161 -22.51 23.70 -16.42
C LEU A 161 -22.29 25.21 -16.24
N LYS A 162 -23.37 25.94 -15.95
CA LYS A 162 -23.31 27.39 -15.68
C LYS A 162 -23.17 27.74 -14.20
N ALA A 163 -23.53 26.81 -13.31
CA ALA A 163 -23.49 26.98 -11.86
C ALA A 163 -24.23 28.23 -11.35
N THR A 164 -25.24 28.70 -12.09
CA THR A 164 -26.03 29.88 -11.74
C THR A 164 -27.17 29.51 -10.78
N LEU A 165 -27.33 30.32 -9.73
CA LEU A 165 -28.46 30.22 -8.81
C LEU A 165 -29.70 30.85 -9.44
N GLU A 166 -30.75 30.06 -9.59
CA GLU A 166 -32.05 30.50 -10.07
C GLU A 166 -32.99 30.68 -8.89
N ASN A 167 -33.55 31.89 -8.72
CA ASN A 167 -34.58 32.10 -7.72
C ASN A 167 -35.83 31.28 -8.06
N PRO A 168 -36.53 30.76 -7.04
CA PRO A 168 -37.80 30.06 -7.24
C PRO A 168 -38.81 31.02 -7.88
N ALA A 169 -39.63 30.49 -8.80
CA ALA A 169 -40.71 31.26 -9.41
C ALA A 169 -41.69 31.68 -8.31
N VAL A 170 -41.99 32.97 -8.24
CA VAL A 170 -42.97 33.58 -7.32
C VAL A 170 -44.35 32.99 -7.56
#